data_AF-A0A7V5IEN7-F1
#
_entry.id   AF-A0A7V5IEN7-F1
#
_cell.length_a   1.000
_cell.length_b   1.000
_cell.length_c   1.000
_cell.angle_alpha   90.00
_cell.angle_beta   90.00
_cell.angle_gamma   90.00
#
_symmetry.space_group_name_H-M   'P 1'
#
loop_
_entity.id
_entity.type
_entity.pdbx_description
1 polymer ?
#
loop_
_entity_poly.entity_id
_entity_poly.type
_entity_poly.pdbx_seq_one_letter_code
_entity_poly.pdbx_strand_id
1 'polypeptide(L)'
;KRKIMACTWSSVKFAHRAPEDSILIRCFVGGVKNEDLIYLGENDLISIVCQELREIMKITAEPLLVEVFRWPKAMPQYNVGHEEKIKKIENQLHHNPGIFLAGSAYHGIGISDCIKSGKRAALATIKFLS
;
A
#
# COMPACT_ATOMS: atom_id res chain seq x y z
N LYS A 1 11.81 -7.01 -18.22
CA LYS A 1 11.66 -6.78 -16.75
C LYS A 1 10.17 -6.89 -16.44
N ARG A 2 9.76 -7.62 -15.40
CA ARG A 2 8.34 -7.86 -15.08
C ARG A 2 7.63 -6.54 -14.72
N LYS A 3 6.38 -6.40 -15.13
CA LYS A 3 5.52 -5.23 -14.84
C LYS A 3 4.65 -5.43 -13.59
N ILE A 4 4.40 -6.67 -13.18
CA ILE A 4 3.80 -6.98 -11.89
C ILE A 4 4.90 -7.11 -10.81
N MET A 5 4.66 -6.51 -9.65
CA MET A 5 5.55 -6.60 -8.48
C MET A 5 5.29 -7.85 -7.65
N ALA A 6 4.01 -8.23 -7.55
CA ALA A 6 3.56 -9.36 -6.75
C ALA A 6 2.21 -9.86 -7.26
N CYS A 7 1.94 -11.12 -6.95
CA CYS A 7 0.68 -11.79 -7.21
C CYS A 7 0.35 -12.67 -5.98
N THR A 8 -0.90 -12.66 -5.54
CA THR A 8 -1.37 -13.48 -4.42
C THR A 8 -2.68 -14.16 -4.79
N TRP A 9 -2.72 -15.47 -4.55
CA TRP A 9 -3.92 -16.30 -4.63
C TRP A 9 -4.79 -16.01 -3.40
N SER A 10 -5.65 -15.00 -3.54
CA SER A 10 -6.37 -14.41 -2.41
C SER A 10 -7.41 -15.36 -1.84
N SER A 11 -8.11 -16.13 -2.70
CA SER A 11 -9.09 -17.14 -2.26
C SER A 11 -8.44 -18.37 -1.62
N VAL A 12 -7.19 -18.69 -1.96
CA VAL A 12 -6.42 -19.77 -1.30
C VAL A 12 -5.95 -19.33 0.08
N LYS A 13 -5.49 -18.07 0.20
CA LYS A 13 -5.01 -17.53 1.48
C LYS A 13 -6.16 -17.28 2.47
N PHE A 14 -7.32 -16.86 1.96
CA PHE A 14 -8.47 -16.48 2.77
C PHE A 14 -9.73 -17.14 2.20
N ALA A 15 -10.27 -18.11 2.95
CA ALA A 15 -11.51 -18.79 2.59
C ALA A 15 -12.67 -17.80 2.38
N HIS A 16 -13.64 -18.19 1.55
CA HIS A 16 -14.83 -17.39 1.23
C HIS A 16 -14.57 -16.05 0.52
N ARG A 17 -13.40 -15.88 -0.13
CA ARG A 17 -13.09 -14.74 -1.00
C ARG A 17 -13.38 -14.98 -2.48
N ALA A 18 -13.81 -16.20 -2.85
CA ALA A 18 -14.33 -16.57 -4.16
C ALA A 18 -15.34 -17.73 -3.99
N PRO A 19 -16.25 -17.95 -4.96
CA PRO A 19 -17.02 -19.18 -5.08
C PRO A 19 -16.12 -20.43 -5.18
N GLU A 20 -16.66 -21.61 -4.88
CA GLU A 20 -15.90 -22.87 -4.83
C GLU A 20 -15.28 -23.29 -6.18
N ASP A 21 -15.92 -22.92 -7.28
CA ASP A 21 -15.48 -23.22 -8.66
C ASP A 21 -14.54 -22.15 -9.25
N SER A 22 -14.11 -21.18 -8.43
CA SER A 22 -13.44 -19.97 -8.88
C SER A 22 -12.21 -19.63 -8.05
N ILE A 23 -11.21 -18.98 -8.65
CA ILE A 23 -10.01 -18.48 -7.97
C ILE A 23 -9.92 -16.96 -8.08
N LEU A 24 -9.75 -16.29 -6.94
CA LEU A 24 -9.46 -14.85 -6.90
C LEU A 24 -7.96 -14.61 -6.78
N ILE A 25 -7.37 -14.00 -7.80
CA ILE A 25 -5.96 -13.59 -7.82
C ILE A 25 -5.89 -12.07 -7.69
N ARG A 26 -5.00 -11.58 -6.80
CA ARG A 26 -4.70 -10.16 -6.65
C ARG A 26 -3.29 -9.88 -7.12
N CYS A 27 -3.16 -8.98 -8.08
CA CYS A 27 -1.87 -8.54 -8.62
C CYS A 27 -1.55 -7.10 -8.19
N PHE A 28 -0.28 -6.80 -8.01
CA PHE A 28 0.24 -5.46 -7.73
C PHE A 28 1.07 -5.00 -8.93
N VAL A 29 0.73 -3.83 -9.46
CA VAL A 29 1.37 -3.23 -10.64
C VAL A 29 2.03 -1.90 -10.23
N GLY A 30 3.16 -1.58 -10.85
CA GLY A 30 3.83 -0.29 -10.66
C GLY A 30 5.00 -0.35 -9.68
N GLY A 31 4.91 0.47 -8.62
CA GLY A 31 5.97 0.72 -7.65
C GLY A 31 7.00 1.74 -8.14
N VAL A 32 7.96 2.08 -7.27
CA VAL A 32 8.97 3.14 -7.50
C VAL A 32 9.72 3.01 -8.83
N LYS A 33 9.83 1.80 -9.38
CA LYS A 33 10.54 1.53 -10.64
C LYS A 33 9.66 1.61 -11.89
N ASN A 34 8.34 1.68 -11.75
CA ASN A 34 7.38 1.68 -12.86
C ASN A 34 6.15 2.55 -12.52
N GLU A 35 6.37 3.75 -11.94
CA GLU A 35 5.27 4.61 -11.46
C GLU A 35 4.30 4.99 -12.59
N ASP A 36 4.81 5.16 -13.81
CA ASP A 36 4.03 5.57 -14.98
C ASP A 36 2.92 4.59 -15.38
N LEU A 37 3.02 3.32 -14.94
CA LEU A 37 1.98 2.32 -15.21
C LEU A 37 0.63 2.72 -14.62
N ILE A 38 0.60 3.56 -13.58
CA ILE A 38 -0.66 4.03 -12.98
C ILE A 38 -1.52 4.84 -13.96
N TYR A 39 -0.91 5.48 -14.95
CA TYR A 39 -1.58 6.34 -15.94
C TYR A 39 -2.10 5.57 -17.15
N LEU A 40 -1.80 4.28 -17.26
CA LEU A 40 -2.33 3.45 -18.34
C LEU A 40 -3.85 3.27 -18.23
N GLY A 41 -4.46 3.06 -19.40
CA GLY A 41 -5.86 2.67 -19.50
C GLY A 41 -6.11 1.35 -18.76
N GLU A 42 -7.34 1.16 -18.31
CA GLU A 42 -7.70 -0.05 -17.56
C GLU A 42 -7.46 -1.33 -18.38
N ASN A 43 -7.90 -1.35 -19.64
CA ASN A 43 -7.69 -2.48 -20.54
C ASN A 43 -6.21 -2.82 -20.75
N ASP A 44 -5.34 -1.80 -20.83
CA ASP A 44 -3.90 -2.01 -20.97
C ASP A 44 -3.31 -2.65 -19.72
N LEU A 45 -3.73 -2.20 -18.53
CA LEU A 45 -3.33 -2.79 -17.25
C LEU A 45 -3.77 -4.25 -17.14
N ILE A 46 -5.03 -4.54 -17.52
CA ILE A 46 -5.58 -5.89 -17.50
C ILE A 46 -4.80 -6.80 -18.45
N SER A 47 -4.54 -6.34 -19.68
CA SER A 47 -3.75 -7.08 -20.66
C SER A 47 -2.34 -7.39 -20.16
N ILE A 48 -1.67 -6.40 -19.56
CA ILE A 48 -0.34 -6.57 -18.94
C ILE A 48 -0.39 -7.65 -17.86
N VAL A 49 -1.36 -7.59 -16.94
CA VAL A 49 -1.47 -8.56 -15.85
C VAL A 49 -1.78 -9.96 -16.38
N CYS A 50 -2.70 -10.10 -17.34
CA CYS A 50 -3.04 -11.39 -17.94
C CYS A 50 -1.84 -12.01 -18.66
N GLN A 51 -1.07 -11.21 -19.41
CA GLN A 51 0.16 -11.65 -20.05
C GLN A 51 1.19 -12.14 -19.01
N GLU A 52 1.42 -11.37 -17.94
CA GLU A 52 2.36 -11.73 -16.88
C GLU A 52 1.94 -13.03 -16.16
N LEU A 53 0.66 -13.20 -15.84
CA LEU A 53 0.13 -14.43 -15.24
C LEU A 53 0.25 -15.63 -16.18
N ARG A 54 -0.01 -15.44 -17.48
CA ARG A 54 0.19 -16.48 -18.50
C ARG A 54 1.65 -16.92 -18.58
N GLU A 55 2.57 -15.98 -18.57
CA GLU A 55 4.00 -16.29 -18.66
C GLU A 55 4.52 -17.01 -17.40
N ILE A 56 4.15 -16.53 -16.21
CA ILE A 56 4.64 -17.03 -14.91
C ILE A 56 3.93 -18.31 -14.48
N MET A 57 2.59 -18.31 -14.51
CA MET A 57 1.75 -19.34 -13.90
C MET A 57 1.03 -20.21 -14.94
N LYS A 58 1.20 -19.92 -16.23
CA LYS A 58 0.54 -20.64 -17.34
C LYS A 58 -0.99 -20.55 -17.32
N ILE A 59 -1.53 -19.52 -16.68
CA ILE A 59 -2.96 -19.23 -16.69
C ILE A 59 -3.34 -18.69 -18.06
N THR A 60 -4.17 -19.44 -18.79
CA THR A 60 -4.66 -19.07 -20.12
C THR A 60 -6.15 -18.72 -20.14
N ALA A 61 -6.85 -18.95 -19.03
CA ALA A 61 -8.26 -18.62 -18.89
C ALA A 61 -8.48 -17.10 -18.92
N GLU A 62 -9.59 -16.68 -19.53
CA GLU A 62 -10.05 -15.29 -19.47
C GLU A 62 -10.72 -15.01 -18.11
N PRO A 63 -10.49 -13.83 -17.51
CA PRO A 63 -11.05 -13.51 -16.21
C PRO A 63 -12.57 -13.31 -16.27
N LEU A 64 -13.30 -13.95 -15.37
CA LEU A 64 -14.75 -13.77 -15.22
C LEU A 64 -15.12 -12.41 -14.62
N LEU A 65 -14.22 -11.86 -13.80
CA LEU A 65 -14.35 -10.58 -13.12
C LEU A 65 -12.99 -9.92 -13.03
N VAL A 66 -12.95 -8.61 -13.25
CA VAL A 66 -11.75 -7.79 -13.05
C VAL A 66 -12.13 -6.49 -12.34
N GLU A 67 -11.36 -6.13 -11.31
CA GLU A 67 -11.46 -4.83 -10.65
C GLU A 67 -10.06 -4.20 -10.57
N VAL A 68 -9.95 -2.94 -11.01
CA VAL A 68 -8.69 -2.19 -11.01
C VAL A 68 -8.77 -1.03 -10.03
N PHE A 69 -7.87 -1.05 -9.03
CA PHE A 69 -7.74 0.03 -8.04
C PHE A 69 -6.43 0.78 -8.25
N ARG A 70 -6.50 2.11 -8.34
CA ARG A 70 -5.35 3.00 -8.50
C ARG A 70 -5.07 3.76 -7.20
N TRP A 71 -3.80 3.82 -6.81
CA TRP A 71 -3.39 4.41 -5.53
C TRP A 71 -2.21 5.40 -5.73
N PRO A 72 -2.47 6.61 -6.25
CA PRO A 72 -1.42 7.61 -6.46
C PRO A 72 -0.78 8.01 -5.13
N LYS A 73 0.56 7.97 -5.06
CA LYS A 73 1.34 8.36 -3.86
C LYS A 73 0.93 7.65 -2.56
N ALA A 74 0.43 6.42 -2.64
CA ALA A 74 -0.15 5.73 -1.49
C ALA A 74 0.86 5.08 -0.54
N MET A 75 2.11 4.88 -0.97
CA MET A 75 3.13 4.21 -0.16
C MET A 75 4.26 5.18 0.21
N PRO A 76 4.32 5.67 1.47
CA PRO A 76 5.47 6.44 1.94
C PRO A 76 6.77 5.68 1.71
N GLN A 77 7.78 6.35 1.15
CA GLN A 77 9.10 5.78 0.95
C GLN A 77 10.06 6.36 1.99
N TYR A 78 10.52 5.51 2.91
CA TYR A 78 11.50 5.88 3.92
C TYR A 78 12.91 5.73 3.32
N ASN A 79 13.34 6.76 2.62
CA ASN A 79 14.67 6.81 2.02
C ASN A 79 15.75 7.04 3.09
N VAL A 80 17.02 6.86 2.71
CA VAL A 80 18.16 7.27 3.55
C VAL A 80 17.98 8.73 3.96
N GLY A 81 18.10 9.02 5.26
CA GLY A 81 17.83 10.34 5.84
C GLY A 81 16.44 10.51 6.44
N HIS A 82 15.56 9.50 6.36
CA HIS A 82 14.19 9.60 6.89
C HIS A 82 14.17 9.84 8.40
N GLU A 83 14.95 9.09 9.19
CA GLU A 83 15.00 9.26 10.64
C GLU A 83 15.45 10.67 11.05
N GLU A 84 16.46 11.22 10.38
CA GLU A 84 16.94 12.59 10.61
C GLU A 84 15.86 13.62 10.26
N LYS A 85 15.10 13.37 9.19
CA LYS A 85 13.97 14.22 8.80
C LYS A 85 12.87 14.19 9.87
N ILE A 86 12.56 13.01 10.41
CA ILE A 86 11.58 12.88 11.49
C ILE A 86 12.06 13.60 12.76
N LYS A 87 13.32 13.42 13.17
CA LYS A 87 13.91 14.15 14.30
C LYS A 87 13.81 15.66 14.14
N LYS A 88 14.06 16.19 12.93
CA LYS A 88 13.90 17.63 12.64
C LYS A 88 12.45 18.09 12.79
N ILE A 89 11.49 17.31 12.31
CA ILE A 89 10.06 17.60 12.47
C ILE A 89 9.71 17.63 13.96
N GLU A 90 10.09 16.61 14.71
CA GLU A 90 9.80 16.52 16.15
C GLU A 90 10.44 17.67 16.93
N ASN A 91 11.68 18.05 16.61
CA ASN A 91 12.34 19.24 17.17
C ASN A 91 11.57 20.54 16.88
N GLN A 92 10.94 20.67 15.72
CA GLN A 92 10.10 21.84 15.41
C GLN A 92 8.78 21.83 16.19
N LEU A 93 8.22 20.66 16.50
CA LEU A 93 7.01 20.56 17.31
C LEU A 93 7.22 21.02 18.76
N HIS A 94 8.43 20.91 19.31
CA HIS A 94 8.74 21.47 20.63
C HIS A 94 8.49 22.98 20.71
N HIS A 95 8.62 23.69 19.59
CA HIS A 95 8.35 25.12 19.49
C HIS A 95 6.87 25.44 19.23
N ASN A 96 6.04 24.41 19.03
CA ASN A 96 4.61 24.49 18.70
C ASN A 96 3.80 23.53 19.60
N PRO A 97 3.70 23.81 20.91
CA PRO A 97 3.03 22.92 21.86
C PRO A 97 1.56 22.71 21.49
N GLY A 98 1.06 21.49 21.73
CA GLY A 98 -0.30 21.09 21.40
C GLY A 98 -0.49 20.44 20.03
N ILE A 99 0.56 20.34 19.21
CA ILE A 99 0.54 19.61 17.93
C ILE A 99 1.15 18.21 18.10
N PHE A 100 0.38 17.17 17.78
CA PHE A 100 0.82 15.78 17.85
C PHE A 100 0.62 15.08 16.50
N LEU A 101 1.69 14.45 16.00
CA LEU A 101 1.66 13.79 14.69
C LEU A 101 1.36 12.29 14.81
N ALA A 102 0.56 11.78 13.89
CA ALA A 102 0.25 10.37 13.74
C ALA A 102 0.07 9.97 12.28
N GLY A 103 0.35 8.70 11.97
CA GLY A 103 0.15 8.13 10.64
C GLY A 103 1.39 7.47 10.04
N SER A 104 1.22 6.96 8.81
CA SER A 104 2.19 6.13 8.10
C SER A 104 3.42 6.88 7.57
N ALA A 105 3.42 8.21 7.64
CA ALA A 105 4.51 9.05 7.15
C ALA A 105 5.70 9.15 8.12
N TYR A 106 5.55 8.69 9.37
CA TYR A 106 6.52 8.98 10.44
C TYR A 106 7.33 7.74 10.84
N HIS A 107 6.74 6.86 11.66
CA HIS A 107 7.45 5.83 12.43
C HIS A 107 7.06 4.40 12.05
N GLY A 108 6.44 4.19 10.90
CA GLY A 108 6.00 2.88 10.43
C GLY A 108 4.83 2.98 9.47
N ILE A 109 4.88 2.19 8.41
CA ILE A 109 3.90 2.22 7.32
C ILE A 109 2.72 1.28 7.61
N GLY A 110 2.93 0.26 8.45
CA GLY A 110 1.95 -0.77 8.73
C GLY A 110 0.72 -0.27 9.46
N ILE A 111 -0.41 -0.97 9.30
CA ILE A 111 -1.67 -0.65 9.99
C ILE A 111 -1.46 -0.64 11.51
N SER A 112 -0.76 -1.64 12.05
CA SER A 112 -0.47 -1.73 13.49
C SER A 112 0.36 -0.53 13.99
N ASP A 113 1.31 -0.04 13.18
CA ASP A 113 2.13 1.12 13.53
C ASP A 113 1.31 2.40 13.51
N CYS A 114 0.42 2.55 12.52
CA CYS A 114 -0.51 3.67 12.44
C CYS A 114 -1.47 3.68 13.65
N ILE A 115 -2.00 2.52 14.06
CA ILE A 115 -2.85 2.40 15.26
C ILE A 115 -2.07 2.82 16.51
N LYS A 116 -0.85 2.31 16.70
CA LYS A 116 0.01 2.68 17.84
C LYS A 116 0.29 4.18 17.84
N SER A 117 0.65 4.73 16.69
CA SER A 117 0.95 6.15 16.49
C SER A 117 -0.26 7.04 16.82
N GLY A 118 -1.46 6.67 16.34
CA GLY A 118 -2.71 7.35 16.65
C GLY A 118 -3.05 7.31 18.15
N LYS A 119 -2.94 6.14 18.79
CA LYS A 119 -3.16 6.01 20.25
C LYS A 119 -2.20 6.90 21.05
N ARG A 120 -0.92 6.92 20.68
CA ARG A 120 0.09 7.76 21.33
C ARG A 120 -0.24 9.25 21.19
N ALA A 121 -0.59 9.71 19.98
CA ALA A 121 -0.96 11.11 19.74
C ALA A 121 -2.22 11.52 20.52
N ALA A 122 -3.24 10.66 20.56
CA ALA A 122 -4.46 10.91 21.33
C ALA A 122 -4.17 11.05 22.84
N LEU A 123 -3.39 10.13 23.42
CA LEU A 123 -3.00 10.19 24.83
C LEU A 123 -2.18 11.45 25.17
N ALA A 124 -1.25 11.83 24.29
CA ALA A 124 -0.48 13.05 24.45
C ALA A 124 -1.37 14.31 24.38
N THR A 125 -2.37 14.30 23.50
CA THR A 125 -3.37 15.37 23.39
C THR A 125 -4.19 15.50 24.67
N ILE A 126 -4.71 14.39 25.21
CA ILE A 126 -5.47 14.38 26.47
C ILE A 126 -4.60 14.96 27.60
N LYS A 127 -3.35 14.51 27.73
CA LYS A 127 -2.42 15.00 28.74
C LYS A 127 -2.10 16.49 28.60
N PHE A 128 -2.08 17.03 27.39
CA PHE A 128 -1.79 18.44 27.16
C PHE A 128 -2.97 19.36 27.49
N LEU A 129 -4.21 18.88 27.31
CA LEU A 129 -5.44 19.64 27.57
C LEU A 129 -5.94 19.53 29.01
N SER A 130 -5.41 18.58 29.78
CA SER A 130 -5.73 18.38 31.21
C SER A 130 -4.83 19.24 32.07
#